data_AF-A0A519X8L2-F1
#
_entry.id   AF-A0A519X8L2-F1
#
_cell.length_a   1.000
_cell.length_b   1.000
_cell.length_c   1.000
_cell.angle_alpha   90.00
_cell.angle_beta   90.00
_cell.angle_gamma   90.00
#
_symmetry.space_group_name_H-M   'P 1'
#
loop_
_entity.id
_entity.type
_entity.pdbx_description
1 polymer ?
#
loop_
_entity_poly.entity_id
_entity_poly.type
_entity_poly.pdbx_seq_one_letter_code
_entity_poly.pdbx_strand_id
1 'polypeptide(L)'
;MISFFEASLAELSIHRIGNKAQDEFYVLSEHSIALKDNLLSNLLQQYFLSPFEKTNEIYHFFHPNTDLNLNEVYHFAAQIFENGDLFHENSKELAKYLYDVSGHPKIKAGELYVAFFENVQIEGQLFDAIGIFKSETKETYLKVYPENDGFGLSYEEGAININKLDKGCLIFNTDKEEGFRVAVIDQTNKSAEAVYWKDEFLKLKIRNDAFNQTNNVLGVYKNFVTEHLDQDFEISKADKIDLLN
;
A
#
# COMPACT_ATOMS: atom_id res chain seq x y z
N MET A 1 2.44 -13.66 -7.00
CA MET A 1 3.64 -13.49 -6.16
C MET A 1 4.41 -12.32 -6.69
N ILE A 2 4.76 -11.37 -5.83
CA ILE A 2 5.53 -10.17 -6.14
C ILE A 2 6.98 -10.42 -5.69
N SER A 3 7.96 -10.06 -6.51
CA SER A 3 9.39 -10.12 -6.20
C SER A 3 10.08 -8.83 -6.65
N PHE A 4 11.19 -8.49 -6.02
CA PHE A 4 11.91 -7.23 -6.29
C PHE A 4 13.42 -7.41 -6.39
N PHE A 5 13.90 -8.63 -6.70
CA PHE A 5 15.33 -8.91 -6.83
C PHE A 5 16.01 -8.09 -7.94
N GLU A 6 15.27 -7.77 -9.00
CA GLU A 6 15.73 -6.97 -10.13
C GLU A 6 15.32 -5.49 -10.01
N ALA A 7 14.60 -5.14 -8.94
CA ALA A 7 14.04 -3.81 -8.81
C ALA A 7 15.11 -2.75 -8.50
N SER A 8 14.86 -1.54 -8.94
CA SER A 8 15.63 -0.35 -8.56
C SER A 8 14.68 0.78 -8.19
N LEU A 9 15.03 1.53 -7.14
CA LEU A 9 14.35 2.78 -6.79
C LEU A 9 14.95 3.92 -7.62
N ALA A 10 14.22 4.37 -8.65
CA ALA A 10 14.69 5.39 -9.59
C ALA A 10 14.47 6.81 -9.06
N GLU A 11 13.29 7.07 -8.48
CA GLU A 11 12.95 8.40 -7.95
C GLU A 11 12.10 8.29 -6.68
N LEU A 12 12.26 9.24 -5.75
CA LEU A 12 11.52 9.30 -4.49
C LEU A 12 11.15 10.74 -4.14
N SER A 13 9.88 10.97 -3.85
CA SER A 13 9.37 12.22 -3.27
C SER A 13 8.80 11.95 -1.89
N ILE A 14 9.07 12.85 -0.95
CA ILE A 14 8.53 12.78 0.41
C ILE A 14 7.75 14.05 0.71
N HIS A 15 6.53 13.88 1.22
CA HIS A 15 5.66 14.96 1.69
C HIS A 15 5.22 14.66 3.12
N ARG A 16 4.72 15.66 3.84
CA ARG A 16 4.06 15.46 5.13
C ARG A 16 2.57 15.71 4.97
N ILE A 17 1.75 14.81 5.49
CA ILE A 17 0.29 14.89 5.45
C ILE A 17 -0.23 15.03 6.87
N GLY A 18 -1.03 16.07 7.11
CA GLY A 18 -1.79 16.25 8.35
C GLY A 18 -3.21 15.71 8.26
N ASN A 19 -3.98 15.86 9.33
CA ASN A 19 -5.42 15.59 9.38
C ASN A 19 -6.24 16.90 9.51
N LYS A 20 -7.20 17.09 8.59
CA LYS A 20 -8.10 18.27 8.60
C LYS A 20 -8.94 18.37 9.87
N ALA A 21 -9.37 17.25 10.43
CA ALA A 21 -10.19 17.23 11.65
C ALA A 21 -9.39 17.56 12.94
N GLN A 22 -8.07 17.69 12.82
CA GLN A 22 -7.16 18.03 13.92
C GLN A 22 -6.43 19.36 13.69
N ASP A 23 -6.88 20.17 12.72
CA ASP A 23 -6.26 21.43 12.32
C ASP A 23 -4.78 21.31 11.92
N GLU A 24 -4.41 20.14 11.39
CA GLU A 24 -3.07 19.89 10.87
C GLU A 24 -3.04 20.15 9.36
N PHE A 25 -1.91 20.66 8.87
CA PHE A 25 -1.69 20.96 7.46
C PHE A 25 -0.77 19.93 6.80
N TYR A 26 -0.78 19.89 5.46
CA TYR A 26 0.24 19.20 4.69
C TYR A 26 1.45 20.11 4.40
N VAL A 27 2.59 19.49 4.15
CA VAL A 27 3.82 20.15 3.68
C VAL A 27 4.34 19.41 2.46
N LEU A 28 4.53 20.12 1.35
CA LEU A 28 5.07 19.57 0.13
C LEU A 28 6.58 19.80 0.09
N SER A 29 7.35 18.79 -0.35
CA SER A 29 8.73 19.02 -0.74
C SER A 29 8.78 19.83 -2.04
N GLU A 30 9.86 20.60 -2.20
CA GLU A 30 10.11 21.38 -3.41
C GLU A 30 10.70 20.53 -4.54
N HIS A 31 11.44 19.47 -4.19
CA HIS A 31 12.13 18.58 -5.12
C HIS A 31 12.11 17.12 -4.63
N SER A 32 12.30 16.18 -5.57
CA SER A 32 12.56 14.77 -5.26
C SER A 32 13.95 14.56 -4.63
N ILE A 33 14.14 13.41 -4.02
CA ILE A 33 15.34 13.05 -3.27
C ILE A 33 16.39 12.45 -4.20
N ALA A 34 17.57 13.05 -4.22
CA ALA A 34 18.74 12.49 -4.87
C ALA A 34 19.34 11.35 -4.02
N LEU A 35 18.99 10.10 -4.32
CA LEU A 35 19.51 8.91 -3.65
C LEU A 35 20.91 8.57 -4.15
N LYS A 36 21.93 9.18 -3.53
CA LYS A 36 23.36 8.93 -3.86
C LYS A 36 23.99 7.78 -3.09
N ASP A 37 23.37 7.35 -2.00
CA ASP A 37 23.87 6.29 -1.13
C ASP A 37 23.16 4.96 -1.44
N ASN A 38 23.92 4.00 -1.96
CA ASN A 38 23.42 2.68 -2.31
C ASN A 38 22.85 1.92 -1.11
N LEU A 39 23.41 2.11 0.09
CA LEU A 39 22.89 1.47 1.30
C LEU A 39 21.51 2.01 1.64
N LEU A 40 21.33 3.33 1.56
CA LEU A 40 20.03 3.96 1.79
C LEU A 40 19.01 3.51 0.75
N SER A 41 19.38 3.45 -0.53
CA SER A 41 18.50 2.95 -1.59
C SER A 41 18.05 1.52 -1.33
N ASN A 42 18.96 0.63 -0.89
CA ASN A 42 18.62 -0.75 -0.57
C ASN A 42 17.69 -0.85 0.66
N LEU A 43 17.93 -0.05 1.70
CA LEU A 43 17.07 0.00 2.88
C LEU A 43 15.66 0.47 2.52
N LEU A 44 15.53 1.48 1.66
CA LEU A 44 14.25 1.99 1.19
C LEU A 44 13.50 0.95 0.35
N GLN A 45 14.19 0.28 -0.58
CA GLN A 45 13.59 -0.81 -1.36
C GLN A 45 13.09 -1.94 -0.47
N GLN A 46 13.89 -2.36 0.52
CA GLN A 46 13.47 -3.37 1.49
C GLN A 46 12.23 -2.91 2.26
N TYR A 47 12.24 -1.69 2.79
CA TYR A 47 11.11 -1.12 3.54
C TYR A 47 9.82 -1.06 2.72
N PHE A 48 9.92 -0.63 1.45
CA PHE A 48 8.77 -0.42 0.59
C PHE A 48 8.23 -1.71 -0.04
N LEU A 49 9.10 -2.62 -0.49
CA LEU A 49 8.70 -3.75 -1.33
C LEU A 49 8.53 -5.06 -0.56
N SER A 50 9.30 -5.31 0.51
CA SER A 50 9.21 -6.58 1.25
C SER A 50 7.83 -6.90 1.83
N PRO A 51 7.01 -5.91 2.27
CA PRO A 51 5.65 -6.21 2.73
C PRO A 51 4.75 -6.86 1.66
N PHE A 52 5.04 -6.64 0.38
CA PHE A 52 4.22 -7.09 -0.74
C PHE A 52 4.55 -8.50 -1.24
N GLU A 53 5.67 -9.12 -0.83
CA GLU A 53 6.06 -10.47 -1.28
C GLU A 53 4.97 -11.52 -1.00
N LYS A 54 4.24 -11.33 0.10
CA LYS A 54 3.17 -12.24 0.56
C LYS A 54 1.77 -11.81 0.10
N THR A 55 1.66 -10.70 -0.65
CA THR A 55 0.38 -10.20 -1.14
C THR A 55 -0.08 -11.04 -2.33
N ASN A 56 -1.25 -11.66 -2.17
CA ASN A 56 -1.89 -12.46 -3.22
C ASN A 56 -3.07 -11.73 -3.87
N GLU A 57 -3.71 -10.81 -3.14
CA GLU A 57 -4.87 -10.07 -3.64
C GLU A 57 -4.41 -8.87 -4.46
N ILE A 58 -4.83 -8.83 -5.71
CA ILE A 58 -4.58 -7.74 -6.65
C ILE A 58 -5.90 -7.02 -6.92
N TYR A 59 -5.83 -5.71 -6.98
CA TYR A 59 -6.94 -4.81 -7.22
C TYR A 59 -6.72 -4.02 -8.49
N HIS A 60 -7.78 -3.39 -8.99
CA HIS A 60 -7.71 -2.33 -9.98
C HIS A 60 -8.33 -1.05 -9.43
N PHE A 61 -7.87 0.09 -9.93
CA PHE A 61 -8.54 1.37 -9.74
C PHE A 61 -9.95 1.33 -10.31
N PHE A 62 -10.86 2.01 -9.62
CA PHE A 62 -12.26 2.09 -10.00
C PHE A 62 -12.79 3.50 -9.78
N HIS A 63 -13.80 3.85 -10.58
CA HIS A 63 -14.66 5.00 -10.33
C HIS A 63 -16.12 4.62 -10.61
N PRO A 64 -17.11 5.06 -9.79
CA PRO A 64 -18.54 4.75 -9.97
C PRO A 64 -19.09 4.99 -11.37
N ASN A 65 -18.60 6.04 -12.06
CA ASN A 65 -19.02 6.39 -13.41
C ASN A 65 -18.27 5.62 -14.52
N THR A 66 -17.48 4.59 -14.17
CA THR A 66 -16.65 3.76 -15.07
C THR A 66 -15.53 4.49 -15.82
N ASP A 67 -15.48 5.83 -15.77
CA ASP A 67 -14.35 6.61 -16.26
C ASP A 67 -13.21 6.63 -15.22
N LEU A 68 -12.14 5.90 -15.52
CA LEU A 68 -10.96 5.79 -14.66
C LEU A 68 -10.24 7.13 -14.47
N ASN A 69 -10.37 8.09 -15.40
CA ASN A 69 -9.75 9.40 -15.23
C ASN A 69 -10.38 10.23 -14.10
N LEU A 70 -11.56 9.82 -13.62
CA LEU A 70 -12.19 10.40 -12.44
C LEU A 70 -11.69 9.77 -11.13
N ASN A 71 -10.83 8.76 -11.19
CA ASN A 71 -10.03 8.31 -10.06
C ASN A 71 -8.70 9.09 -10.07
N GLU A 72 -8.51 9.93 -9.06
CA GLU A 72 -7.40 10.88 -8.98
C GLU A 72 -6.04 10.16 -8.92
N VAL A 73 -5.94 9.07 -8.15
CA VAL A 73 -4.71 8.29 -8.04
C VAL A 73 -4.37 7.61 -9.36
N TYR A 74 -5.35 7.02 -10.04
CA TYR A 74 -5.18 6.48 -11.39
C TYR A 74 -4.72 7.55 -12.36
N HIS A 75 -5.35 8.73 -12.35
CA HIS A 75 -5.04 9.83 -13.24
C HIS A 75 -3.58 10.29 -13.09
N PHE A 76 -3.13 10.53 -11.86
CA PHE A 76 -1.74 10.92 -11.59
C PHE A 76 -0.76 9.81 -11.93
N ALA A 77 -1.05 8.56 -11.58
CA ALA A 77 -0.20 7.42 -11.94
C ALA A 77 -0.06 7.25 -13.46
N ALA A 78 -1.15 7.39 -14.21
CA ALA A 78 -1.14 7.32 -15.66
C ALA A 78 -0.28 8.42 -16.30
N GLN A 79 -0.34 9.65 -15.77
CA GLN A 79 0.51 10.74 -16.23
C GLN A 79 2.00 10.49 -15.94
N ILE A 80 2.33 9.94 -14.77
CA ILE A 80 3.70 9.58 -14.41
C ILE A 80 4.25 8.50 -15.36
N PHE A 81 3.48 7.44 -15.63
CA PHE A 81 3.90 6.39 -16.55
C PHE A 81 4.04 6.86 -18.00
N GLU A 82 3.24 7.84 -18.42
CA GLU A 82 3.32 8.43 -19.75
C GLU A 82 4.48 9.42 -19.89
N ASN A 83 4.75 10.20 -18.83
CA ASN A 83 5.85 11.15 -18.79
C ASN A 83 6.48 11.22 -17.38
N GLY A 84 7.64 10.58 -17.23
CA GLY A 84 8.39 10.56 -15.98
C GLY A 84 8.80 11.95 -15.47
N ASP A 85 8.94 12.95 -16.34
CA ASP A 85 9.26 14.34 -15.93
C ASP A 85 8.17 14.96 -15.04
N LEU A 86 6.95 14.39 -15.06
CA LEU A 86 5.84 14.82 -14.23
C LEU A 86 5.80 14.12 -12.86
N PHE A 87 6.75 13.25 -12.54
CA PHE A 87 6.76 12.46 -11.31
C PHE A 87 6.57 13.31 -10.05
N HIS A 88 7.45 14.30 -9.85
CA HIS A 88 7.44 15.09 -8.62
C HIS A 88 6.22 16.02 -8.52
N GLU A 89 5.75 16.58 -9.64
CA GLU A 89 4.53 17.40 -9.62
C GLU A 89 3.30 16.55 -9.32
N ASN A 90 3.20 15.35 -9.89
CA ASN A 90 2.11 14.43 -9.57
C ASN A 90 2.21 13.86 -8.15
N SER A 91 3.41 13.73 -7.57
CA SER A 91 3.54 13.35 -6.16
C SER A 91 2.99 14.43 -5.22
N LYS A 92 3.12 15.72 -5.59
CA LYS A 92 2.47 16.84 -4.88
C LYS A 92 0.95 16.78 -4.99
N GLU A 93 0.40 16.46 -6.17
CA GLU A 93 -1.04 16.32 -6.34
C GLU A 93 -1.61 15.12 -5.56
N LEU A 94 -0.90 13.98 -5.55
CA LEU A 94 -1.22 12.83 -4.69
C LEU A 94 -1.23 13.22 -3.20
N ALA A 95 -0.26 14.01 -2.75
CA ALA A 95 -0.20 14.51 -1.38
C ALA A 95 -1.38 15.41 -1.02
N LYS A 96 -1.74 16.36 -1.90
CA LYS A 96 -2.91 17.24 -1.72
C LYS A 96 -4.20 16.43 -1.66
N TYR A 97 -4.37 15.49 -2.59
CA TYR A 97 -5.55 14.64 -2.63
C TYR A 97 -5.68 13.77 -1.38
N LEU A 98 -4.58 13.15 -0.92
CA LEU A 98 -4.56 12.38 0.32
C LEU A 98 -4.95 13.23 1.53
N TYR A 99 -4.44 14.46 1.62
CA TYR A 99 -4.88 15.41 2.64
C TYR A 99 -6.37 15.72 2.53
N ASP A 100 -6.90 15.82 1.32
CA ASP A 100 -8.29 16.15 1.10
C ASP A 100 -9.27 15.11 1.62
N VAL A 101 -8.92 13.83 1.47
CA VAL A 101 -9.71 12.70 1.98
C VAL A 101 -9.36 12.31 3.42
N SER A 102 -8.32 12.91 4.02
CA SER A 102 -7.90 12.70 5.41
C SER A 102 -8.72 13.54 6.40
N GLY A 103 -10.03 13.26 6.48
CA GLY A 103 -10.98 14.02 7.29
C GLY A 103 -11.48 13.34 8.58
N HIS A 104 -11.10 12.08 8.83
CA HIS A 104 -11.59 11.34 10.01
C HIS A 104 -10.61 11.49 11.19
N PRO A 105 -11.05 11.78 12.44
CA PRO A 105 -10.17 12.04 13.59
C PRO A 105 -9.20 10.91 13.99
N LYS A 106 -9.38 9.70 13.45
CA LYS A 106 -8.49 8.55 13.69
C LYS A 106 -7.34 8.45 12.69
N ILE A 107 -7.40 9.18 11.58
CA ILE A 107 -6.31 9.22 10.60
C ILE A 107 -5.17 10.03 11.23
N LYS A 108 -3.97 9.48 11.30
CA LYS A 108 -2.83 10.17 11.91
C LYS A 108 -2.08 10.99 10.87
N ALA A 109 -1.48 12.10 11.30
CA ALA A 109 -0.45 12.76 10.52
C ALA A 109 0.75 11.83 10.27
N GLY A 110 1.51 12.13 9.23
CA GLY A 110 2.72 11.38 8.92
C GLY A 110 3.36 11.77 7.60
N GLU A 111 4.39 11.05 7.22
CA GLU A 111 5.03 11.19 5.92
C GLU A 111 4.31 10.36 4.85
N LEU A 112 4.19 10.95 3.66
CA LEU A 112 3.83 10.28 2.42
C LEU A 112 5.08 10.15 1.56
N TYR A 113 5.37 8.93 1.14
CA TYR A 113 6.43 8.60 0.19
C TYR A 113 5.78 8.22 -1.12
N VAL A 114 6.20 8.86 -2.20
CA VAL A 114 5.87 8.44 -3.57
C VAL A 114 7.16 8.03 -4.22
N ALA A 115 7.24 6.80 -4.70
CA ALA A 115 8.43 6.18 -5.24
C ALA A 115 8.18 5.64 -6.65
N PHE A 116 9.13 5.84 -7.55
CA PHE A 116 9.15 5.18 -8.85
C PHE A 116 10.17 4.05 -8.81
N PHE A 117 9.69 2.83 -9.08
CA PHE A 117 10.52 1.64 -9.16
C PHE A 117 10.57 1.14 -10.60
N GLU A 118 11.72 0.66 -11.02
CA GLU A 118 11.89 -0.06 -12.27
C GLU A 118 12.01 -1.56 -11.96
N ASN A 119 11.59 -2.42 -12.89
CA ASN A 119 11.81 -3.87 -12.84
C ASN A 119 11.27 -4.58 -11.58
N VAL A 120 10.11 -4.17 -11.08
CA VAL A 120 9.40 -4.93 -10.04
C VAL A 120 8.68 -6.12 -10.67
N GLN A 121 8.86 -7.31 -10.14
CA GLN A 121 8.27 -8.53 -10.69
C GLN A 121 6.89 -8.80 -10.08
N ILE A 122 5.90 -9.07 -10.93
CA ILE A 122 4.59 -9.62 -10.53
C ILE A 122 4.20 -10.72 -11.53
N GLU A 123 3.78 -11.88 -11.01
CA GLU A 123 3.35 -13.04 -11.84
C GLU A 123 4.40 -13.49 -12.87
N GLY A 124 5.69 -13.31 -12.55
CA GLY A 124 6.81 -13.72 -13.40
C GLY A 124 7.24 -12.68 -14.45
N GLN A 125 6.55 -11.54 -14.55
CA GLN A 125 6.87 -10.46 -15.47
C GLN A 125 7.38 -9.22 -14.73
N LEU A 126 8.29 -8.48 -15.36
CA LEU A 126 8.89 -7.26 -14.81
C LEU A 126 8.13 -6.05 -15.33
N PHE A 127 7.82 -5.12 -14.43
CA PHE A 127 7.16 -3.85 -14.75
C PHE A 127 7.77 -2.72 -13.94
N ASP A 128 7.69 -1.51 -14.50
CA ASP A 128 7.82 -0.30 -13.70
C ASP A 128 6.61 -0.18 -12.77
N ALA A 129 6.84 0.37 -11.58
CA ALA A 129 5.80 0.50 -10.58
C ALA A 129 5.90 1.81 -9.81
N ILE A 130 4.75 2.40 -9.50
CA ILE A 130 4.65 3.53 -8.59
C ILE A 130 4.25 2.99 -7.22
N GLY A 131 5.06 3.30 -6.22
CA GLY A 131 4.73 3.04 -4.82
C GLY A 131 4.22 4.28 -4.12
N ILE A 132 3.12 4.16 -3.38
CA ILE A 132 2.60 5.22 -2.52
C ILE A 132 2.51 4.67 -1.10
N PHE A 133 3.25 5.26 -0.17
CA PHE A 133 3.41 4.74 1.18
C PHE A 133 3.17 5.83 2.22
N LYS A 134 2.53 5.48 3.33
CA LYS A 134 2.28 6.41 4.42
C LYS A 134 2.81 5.82 5.73
N SER A 135 3.66 6.58 6.43
CA SER A 135 4.11 6.25 7.78
C SER A 135 3.39 7.11 8.81
N GLU A 136 2.65 6.48 9.69
CA GLU A 136 1.82 7.09 10.74
C GLU A 136 2.34 6.76 12.14
N THR A 137 3.22 5.77 12.24
CA THR A 137 3.83 5.31 13.48
C THR A 137 5.28 5.79 13.56
N LYS A 138 5.64 6.41 14.68
CA LYS A 138 7.02 6.73 15.05
C LYS A 138 7.43 5.94 16.29
N GLU A 139 8.69 5.56 16.35
CA GLU A 139 9.26 4.80 17.46
C GLU A 139 10.53 5.48 17.99
N THR A 140 10.83 5.21 19.26
CA THR A 140 12.09 5.62 19.88
C THR A 140 13.10 4.50 19.77
N TYR A 141 14.27 4.79 19.21
CA TYR A 141 15.36 3.82 19.04
C TYR A 141 16.55 4.17 19.91
N LEU A 142 17.13 3.15 20.56
CA LEU A 142 18.41 3.28 21.26
C LEU A 142 19.57 3.11 20.27
N LYS A 143 20.55 3.99 20.36
CA LYS A 143 21.81 3.94 19.61
C LYS A 143 22.95 3.64 20.58
N VAL A 144 23.58 2.48 20.41
CA VAL A 144 24.79 2.10 21.13
C VAL A 144 25.97 2.26 20.18
N TYR A 145 27.00 2.98 20.59
CA TYR A 145 28.18 3.24 19.74
C TYR A 145 29.47 3.15 20.56
N PRO A 146 30.61 2.77 19.96
CA PRO A 146 31.90 2.78 20.65
C PRO A 146 32.28 4.20 21.09
N GLU A 147 32.73 4.36 22.33
CA GLU A 147 33.24 5.63 22.85
C GLU A 147 34.47 5.35 23.73
N ASN A 148 35.65 5.84 23.31
CA ASN A 148 36.96 5.65 23.94
C ASN A 148 37.19 4.24 24.52
N ASP A 149 36.92 4.05 25.82
CA ASP A 149 37.18 2.84 26.60
C ASP A 149 35.91 2.01 26.90
N GLY A 150 34.81 2.28 26.21
CA GLY A 150 33.53 1.60 26.42
C GLY A 150 32.51 1.87 25.33
N PHE A 151 31.26 2.02 25.73
CA PHE A 151 30.14 2.29 24.83
C PHE A 151 29.37 3.52 25.30
N GLY A 152 29.10 4.42 24.36
CA GLY A 152 28.11 5.47 24.50
C GLY A 152 26.71 4.92 24.21
N LEU A 153 25.72 5.49 24.90
CA LEU A 153 24.30 5.21 24.68
C LEU A 153 23.58 6.54 24.42
N SER A 154 22.88 6.63 23.30
CA SER A 154 21.92 7.71 23.03
C SER A 154 20.61 7.13 22.50
N TYR A 155 19.65 7.99 22.20
CA TYR A 155 18.39 7.60 21.59
C TYR A 155 17.98 8.58 20.49
N GLU A 156 17.13 8.11 19.60
CA GLU A 156 16.47 8.90 18.56
C GLU A 156 14.96 8.78 18.77
N GLU A 157 14.27 9.90 18.99
CA GLU A 157 12.81 9.96 19.01
C GLU A 157 12.27 10.25 17.61
N GLY A 158 11.05 9.81 17.33
CA GLY A 158 10.38 10.15 16.07
C GLY A 158 10.90 9.38 14.85
N ALA A 159 11.69 8.33 15.06
CA ALA A 159 12.28 7.54 13.97
C ALA A 159 11.28 6.53 13.40
N ILE A 160 11.49 6.18 12.12
CA ILE A 160 10.63 5.26 11.38
C ILE A 160 11.17 3.84 11.52
N ASN A 161 10.26 2.90 11.77
CA ASN A 161 10.58 1.50 11.75
C ASN A 161 10.59 0.96 10.31
N ILE A 162 11.78 0.76 9.74
CA ILE A 162 11.95 0.23 8.38
C ILE A 162 11.43 -1.21 8.17
N ASN A 163 11.04 -1.90 9.24
CA ASN A 163 10.42 -3.23 9.16
C ASN A 163 8.89 -3.18 9.25
N LYS A 164 8.31 -1.99 9.44
CA LYS A 164 6.88 -1.81 9.67
C LYS A 164 6.32 -0.70 8.80
N LEU A 165 5.84 -1.10 7.63
CA LEU A 165 5.07 -0.25 6.74
C LEU A 165 3.62 -0.17 7.24
N ASP A 166 3.12 1.02 7.59
CA ASP A 166 1.75 1.18 8.09
C ASP A 166 0.73 1.00 6.94
N LYS A 167 0.87 1.81 5.88
CA LYS A 167 0.01 1.79 4.69
C LYS A 167 0.84 1.92 3.42
N GLY A 168 0.44 1.20 2.38
CA GLY A 168 1.13 1.25 1.10
C GLY A 168 0.32 0.69 -0.06
N CYS A 169 0.59 1.16 -1.27
CA CYS A 169 0.19 0.46 -2.49
C CYS A 169 1.34 0.46 -3.51
N LEU A 170 1.34 -0.57 -4.35
CA LEU A 170 2.17 -0.67 -5.55
C LEU A 170 1.27 -0.72 -6.76
N ILE A 171 1.44 0.21 -7.68
CA ILE A 171 0.72 0.34 -8.94
C ILE A 171 1.68 -0.13 -10.03
N PHE A 172 1.38 -1.23 -10.70
CA PHE A 172 2.22 -1.76 -11.78
C PHE A 172 1.77 -1.19 -13.13
N ASN A 173 2.73 -0.82 -13.98
CA ASN A 173 2.49 -0.30 -15.32
C ASN A 173 2.03 -1.40 -16.31
N THR A 174 0.86 -1.98 -16.04
CA THR A 174 0.21 -3.02 -16.85
C THR A 174 -1.29 -2.86 -16.74
N ASP A 175 -2.04 -3.34 -17.74
CA ASP A 175 -3.51 -3.34 -17.73
C ASP A 175 -4.11 -1.94 -17.49
N LYS A 176 -3.51 -0.90 -18.11
CA LYS A 176 -3.92 0.51 -17.98
C LYS A 176 -5.43 0.70 -18.17
N GLU A 177 -5.98 0.14 -19.25
CA GLU A 177 -7.41 0.24 -19.59
C GLU A 177 -8.33 -0.47 -18.57
N GLU A 178 -7.79 -1.39 -17.75
CA GLU A 178 -8.53 -2.08 -16.69
C GLU A 178 -8.37 -1.42 -15.31
N GLY A 179 -7.58 -0.35 -15.21
CA GLY A 179 -7.34 0.38 -13.96
C GLY A 179 -6.02 0.02 -13.25
N PHE A 180 -5.02 -0.48 -13.97
CA PHE A 180 -3.73 -0.97 -13.45
C PHE A 180 -3.84 -2.11 -12.46
N ARG A 181 -2.81 -2.97 -12.39
CA ARG A 181 -2.67 -3.91 -11.27
C ARG A 181 -2.17 -3.16 -10.05
N VAL A 182 -2.89 -3.28 -8.94
CA VAL A 182 -2.57 -2.62 -7.68
C VAL A 182 -2.47 -3.65 -6.55
N ALA A 183 -1.32 -3.71 -5.89
CA ALA A 183 -1.17 -4.45 -4.64
C ALA A 183 -1.27 -3.46 -3.47
N VAL A 184 -1.87 -3.88 -2.35
CA VAL A 184 -2.12 -2.96 -1.20
C VAL A 184 -1.74 -3.60 0.12
N ILE A 185 -1.15 -2.79 0.98
CA ILE A 185 -0.86 -3.08 2.38
C ILE A 185 -1.58 -2.04 3.25
N ASP A 186 -2.35 -2.52 4.22
CA ASP A 186 -2.89 -1.71 5.32
C ASP A 186 -2.80 -2.52 6.61
N GLN A 187 -1.74 -2.30 7.37
CA GLN A 187 -1.48 -3.00 8.64
C GLN A 187 -2.28 -2.41 9.80
N THR A 188 -2.92 -1.27 9.58
CA THR A 188 -3.62 -0.47 10.59
C THR A 188 -5.13 -0.64 10.57
N ASN A 189 -5.60 -1.71 9.90
CA ASN A 189 -6.95 -2.21 9.56
C ASN A 189 -8.10 -2.13 10.62
N LYS A 190 -8.08 -1.19 11.57
CA LYS A 190 -9.19 -0.87 12.45
C LYS A 190 -10.24 -0.11 11.65
N SER A 191 -11.21 -0.84 11.09
CA SER A 191 -12.42 -0.42 10.36
C SER A 191 -12.38 0.95 9.66
N ALA A 192 -12.40 2.07 10.39
CA ALA A 192 -12.34 3.42 9.83
C ALA A 192 -11.04 3.74 9.05
N GLU A 193 -9.90 3.15 9.42
CA GLU A 193 -8.63 3.42 8.72
C GLU A 193 -8.54 2.69 7.37
N ALA A 194 -9.09 1.47 7.31
CA ALA A 194 -9.15 0.67 6.09
C ALA A 194 -9.99 1.32 4.99
N VAL A 195 -11.12 1.94 5.39
CA VAL A 195 -12.05 2.61 4.49
C VAL A 195 -11.39 3.81 3.81
N TYR A 196 -10.69 4.68 4.56
CA TYR A 196 -10.12 5.87 3.94
C TYR A 196 -9.01 5.52 2.92
N TRP A 197 -8.15 4.54 3.23
CA TRP A 197 -7.02 4.22 2.36
C TRP A 197 -7.48 3.50 1.10
N LYS A 198 -8.24 2.40 1.23
CA LYS A 198 -8.66 1.59 0.08
C LYS A 198 -9.86 2.16 -0.67
N ASP A 199 -10.87 2.65 0.05
CA ASP A 199 -12.16 3.01 -0.57
C ASP A 199 -12.21 4.50 -0.97
N GLU A 200 -11.70 5.41 -0.14
CA GLU A 200 -11.78 6.86 -0.41
C GLU A 200 -10.59 7.39 -1.22
N PHE A 201 -9.35 7.06 -0.80
CA PHE A 201 -8.13 7.54 -1.46
C PHE A 201 -7.83 6.72 -2.73
N LEU A 202 -7.68 5.40 -2.60
CA LEU A 202 -7.33 4.57 -3.76
C LEU A 202 -8.55 4.19 -4.61
N LYS A 203 -9.76 4.12 -4.04
CA LYS A 203 -11.00 3.69 -4.71
C LYS A 203 -10.80 2.40 -5.52
N LEU A 204 -10.48 1.32 -4.82
CA LEU A 204 -10.11 0.05 -5.44
C LEU A 204 -11.26 -0.96 -5.54
N LYS A 205 -11.15 -1.85 -6.52
CA LYS A 205 -11.95 -3.09 -6.59
C LYS A 205 -11.06 -4.29 -6.78
N ILE A 206 -11.43 -5.41 -6.17
CA ILE A 206 -10.70 -6.67 -6.33
C ILE A 206 -10.72 -7.06 -7.81
N ARG A 207 -9.57 -7.49 -8.32
CA ARG A 207 -9.47 -8.08 -9.66
C ARG A 207 -10.29 -9.37 -9.65
N ASN A 208 -11.36 -9.38 -10.43
CA ASN A 208 -12.23 -10.56 -10.59
C ASN A 208 -11.55 -11.59 -11.51
N ASP A 209 -10.48 -12.20 -11.03
CA ASP A 209 -9.96 -13.42 -11.65
C ASP A 209 -10.80 -14.65 -11.23
N ALA A 210 -10.71 -15.73 -12.02
CA ALA A 210 -11.47 -16.96 -11.79
C ALA A 210 -11.12 -17.62 -10.43
N PHE A 211 -9.94 -17.34 -9.89
CA PHE A 211 -9.46 -17.85 -8.61
C PHE A 211 -10.17 -17.19 -7.43
N ASN A 212 -10.35 -15.87 -7.46
CA ASN A 212 -11.12 -15.13 -6.46
C ASN A 212 -12.60 -15.48 -6.48
N GLN A 213 -13.18 -15.72 -7.66
CA GLN A 213 -14.54 -16.27 -7.76
C GLN A 213 -14.63 -17.63 -7.07
N THR A 214 -13.65 -18.51 -7.28
CA THR A 214 -13.63 -19.84 -6.66
C THR A 214 -13.48 -19.74 -5.14
N ASN A 215 -12.58 -18.90 -4.62
CA ASN A 215 -12.42 -18.72 -3.16
C ASN A 215 -13.66 -18.08 -2.50
N ASN A 216 -14.27 -17.08 -3.13
CA ASN A 216 -15.51 -16.49 -2.61
C ASN A 216 -16.67 -17.48 -2.63
N VAL A 217 -16.83 -18.25 -3.72
CA VAL A 217 -17.85 -19.30 -3.82
C VAL A 217 -17.59 -20.41 -2.81
N LEU A 218 -16.34 -20.86 -2.64
CA LEU A 218 -15.96 -21.84 -1.62
C LEU A 218 -16.19 -21.31 -0.20
N GLY A 219 -15.91 -20.03 0.06
CA GLY A 219 -16.17 -19.38 1.34
C GLY A 219 -17.67 -19.33 1.66
N VAL A 220 -18.49 -18.92 0.69
CA VAL A 220 -19.96 -18.92 0.82
C VAL A 220 -20.49 -20.34 1.02
N TYR A 221 -20.00 -21.31 0.26
CA TYR A 221 -20.40 -22.71 0.37
C TYR A 221 -20.04 -23.30 1.74
N LYS A 222 -18.81 -23.06 2.20
CA LYS A 222 -18.33 -23.51 3.51
C LYS A 222 -19.17 -22.90 4.63
N ASN A 223 -19.42 -21.59 4.58
CA ASN A 223 -20.25 -20.90 5.57
C ASN A 223 -21.69 -21.43 5.58
N PHE A 224 -22.27 -21.72 4.41
CA PHE A 224 -23.59 -22.33 4.32
C PHE A 224 -23.62 -23.72 4.98
N VAL A 225 -22.63 -24.58 4.70
CA VAL A 225 -22.50 -25.91 5.29
C VAL A 225 -22.24 -25.86 6.80
N THR A 226 -21.45 -24.91 7.27
CA THR A 226 -21.12 -24.84 8.69
C THR A 226 -22.20 -24.17 9.53
N GLU A 227 -22.85 -23.12 9.03
CA GLU A 227 -23.69 -22.23 9.85
C GLU A 227 -25.19 -22.35 9.59
N HIS A 228 -25.61 -22.66 8.35
CA HIS A 228 -27.02 -22.62 7.97
C HIS A 228 -27.64 -24.02 7.83
N LEU A 229 -26.84 -25.04 7.48
CA LEU A 229 -27.32 -26.41 7.35
C LEU A 229 -27.82 -27.03 8.67
N ASP A 230 -27.37 -26.54 9.83
CA ASP A 230 -27.86 -26.96 11.15
C ASP A 230 -29.26 -26.40 11.49
N GLN A 231 -29.67 -25.31 10.85
CA GLN A 231 -30.93 -24.64 11.17
C GLN A 231 -32.12 -25.34 10.52
N ASP A 232 -31.89 -25.98 9.37
CA ASP A 232 -32.94 -26.64 8.57
C ASP A 232 -32.87 -28.17 8.63
N PHE A 233 -31.74 -28.77 9.05
CA PHE A 233 -31.55 -30.22 9.07
C PHE A 233 -30.69 -30.69 10.27
N GLU A 234 -31.08 -31.79 10.93
CA GLU A 234 -30.22 -32.48 11.93
C GLU A 234 -29.13 -33.28 11.22
N ILE A 235 -28.01 -32.63 10.91
CA ILE A 235 -26.88 -33.23 10.18
C ILE A 235 -25.74 -33.53 11.14
N SER A 236 -25.14 -34.72 11.03
CA SER A 236 -24.03 -35.10 11.91
C SER A 236 -22.73 -34.39 11.51
N LYS A 237 -21.79 -34.27 12.46
CA LYS A 237 -20.45 -33.72 12.17
C LYS A 237 -19.69 -34.51 11.10
N ALA A 238 -19.96 -35.81 10.96
CA ALA A 238 -19.32 -36.64 9.94
C ALA A 238 -19.81 -36.27 8.54
N ASP A 239 -21.11 -36.08 8.37
CA ASP A 239 -21.72 -35.72 7.08
C ASP A 239 -21.27 -34.33 6.60
N LYS A 240 -21.05 -33.39 7.54
CA LYS A 240 -20.47 -32.08 7.23
C LYS A 240 -19.03 -32.16 6.73
N ILE A 241 -18.24 -33.09 7.26
CA ILE A 241 -16.86 -33.29 6.82
C ILE A 241 -16.84 -33.86 5.41
N ASP A 242 -17.75 -34.78 5.09
CA ASP A 242 -17.90 -35.31 3.73
C ASP A 242 -18.38 -34.26 2.71
N LEU A 243 -19.25 -33.31 3.11
CA LEU A 243 -19.69 -32.21 2.24
C LEU A 243 -18.61 -31.15 1.98
N LEU A 244 -17.55 -31.11 2.78
CA LEU A 244 -16.46 -30.14 2.71
C LEU A 244 -15.19 -30.69 2.05
N ASN A 245 -15.15 -31.99 1.73
CA ASN A 245 -14.04 -32.70 1.09
C ASN A 245 -14.33 -32.97 -0.39
#